data_AF-A0A2Z5R0F4-F1
#
_entry.id   AF-A0A2Z5R0F4-F1
#
_cell.length_a   1.000
_cell.length_b   1.000
_cell.length_c   1.000
_cell.angle_alpha   90.00
_cell.angle_beta   90.00
_cell.angle_gamma   90.00
#
_symmetry.space_group_name_H-M   'P 1'
#
loop_
_entity.id
_entity.type
_entity.pdbx_description
1 polymer ?
#
loop_
_entity_poly.entity_id
_entity_poly.type
_entity_poly.pdbx_seq_one_letter_code
_entity_poly.pdbx_strand_id
1 'polypeptide(L)'
;MQDSQQNTFTSAQRLTQLAVLVDYDAPMEELQKTVGGADEKERAILAKVLERTELLDSHGAPRPGAFYILGALGTAEQAAYILRCTLWHLEHEKFSTALSSFTTGARERPDEWVLGFSNNPLTINYWDAIRPILRERGLKNTSVSALLGFRESIPVVTGESSRGQKDVLEFFARNPELLEHDFWELFWVDGLLYETYGHGRGDTVALVRLLTSHYAGFRDRVLDECLAAMRRDFRETRIFWVLYRGLEPTTAENLRRLPQLLAVLEAPQSALISFALDTLAGTVPAMNTEQAASLVDASHAVLYRTEKKVLRAQLRVLRKVVKHTRNLRNR
;
A
#
# COMPACT_ATOMS: atom_id res chain seq x y z
N MET A 1 -41.65 15.91 7.25
CA MET A 1 -41.58 17.25 7.86
C MET A 1 -41.15 17.10 9.31
N GLN A 2 -39.87 16.78 9.54
CA GLN A 2 -39.24 16.69 10.86
C GLN A 2 -37.75 16.96 10.61
N ASP A 3 -37.44 18.22 10.35
CA ASP A 3 -36.09 18.74 10.26
C ASP A 3 -36.18 20.22 10.63
N SER A 4 -35.15 20.74 11.31
CA SER A 4 -35.00 22.11 11.82
C SER A 4 -35.31 22.34 13.32
N GLN A 5 -34.70 21.58 14.21
CA GLN A 5 -34.18 22.19 15.45
C GLN A 5 -32.67 22.30 15.31
N GLN A 6 -32.22 23.33 14.58
CA GLN A 6 -30.82 23.73 14.60
C GLN A 6 -30.48 24.16 16.03
N ASN A 7 -29.46 23.51 16.60
CA ASN A 7 -28.92 23.76 17.94
C ASN A 7 -28.74 25.27 18.19
N THR A 8 -29.57 25.85 19.04
CA THR A 8 -29.61 27.29 19.38
C THR A 8 -28.47 27.74 20.31
N PHE A 9 -27.48 26.90 20.54
CA PHE A 9 -26.38 27.14 21.48
C PHE A 9 -25.19 27.81 20.79
N THR A 10 -24.60 28.79 21.46
CA THR A 10 -23.29 29.35 21.06
C THR A 10 -22.18 28.30 21.22
N SER A 11 -21.10 28.42 20.46
CA SER A 11 -19.95 27.50 20.56
C SER A 11 -19.33 27.46 21.97
N ALA A 12 -19.41 28.56 22.72
CA ALA A 12 -18.99 28.60 24.13
C ALA A 12 -19.88 27.75 25.04
N GLN A 13 -21.21 27.84 24.87
CA GLN A 13 -22.16 27.00 25.62
C GLN A 13 -21.97 25.52 25.30
N ARG A 14 -21.78 25.18 24.02
CA ARG A 14 -21.49 23.81 23.58
C ARG A 14 -20.18 23.30 24.17
N LEU A 15 -19.11 24.11 24.20
CA LEU A 15 -17.84 23.74 24.84
C LEU A 15 -18.03 23.45 26.34
N THR A 16 -18.77 24.32 27.06
CA THR A 16 -19.04 24.10 28.49
C THR A 16 -19.85 22.82 28.71
N GLN A 17 -20.90 22.60 27.93
CA GLN A 17 -21.71 21.38 28.01
C GLN A 17 -20.85 20.14 27.70
N LEU A 18 -20.04 20.21 26.64
CA LEU A 18 -19.17 19.14 26.22
C LEU A 18 -18.13 18.77 27.28
N ALA A 19 -17.56 19.79 27.96
CA ALA A 19 -16.63 19.55 29.06
C ALA A 19 -17.30 18.76 30.20
N VAL A 20 -18.53 19.16 30.59
CA VAL A 20 -19.29 18.44 31.62
C VAL A 20 -19.55 16.99 31.16
N LEU A 21 -20.03 16.80 29.92
CA LEU A 21 -20.26 15.47 29.33
C LEU A 21 -19.02 14.57 29.34
N VAL A 22 -17.85 15.13 29.02
CA VAL A 22 -16.58 14.39 29.04
C VAL A 22 -16.15 14.04 30.48
N ASP A 23 -16.36 14.95 31.44
CA ASP A 23 -15.93 14.75 32.83
C ASP A 23 -16.68 13.58 33.51
N TYR A 24 -17.96 13.35 33.21
CA TYR A 24 -18.74 12.22 33.76
C TYR A 24 -18.86 10.99 32.84
N ASP A 25 -18.09 10.95 31.75
CA ASP A 25 -18.11 9.85 30.77
C ASP A 25 -19.48 9.59 30.15
N ALA A 26 -20.11 10.65 29.64
CA ALA A 26 -21.42 10.58 29.01
C ALA A 26 -21.47 9.55 27.86
N PRO A 27 -22.64 8.95 27.60
CA PRO A 27 -22.84 8.09 26.43
C PRO A 27 -22.49 8.81 25.12
N MET A 28 -21.92 8.07 24.16
CA MET A 28 -21.48 8.61 22.87
C MET A 28 -22.57 9.36 22.10
N GLU A 29 -23.84 8.94 22.25
CA GLU A 29 -24.98 9.61 21.61
C GLU A 29 -25.18 11.06 22.09
N GLU A 30 -24.90 11.34 23.37
CA GLU A 30 -25.00 12.70 23.92
C GLU A 30 -23.85 13.57 23.39
N LEU A 31 -22.64 13.01 23.35
CA LEU A 31 -21.48 13.67 22.76
C LEU A 31 -21.72 14.00 21.27
N GLN A 32 -22.30 13.08 20.51
CA GLN A 32 -22.66 13.26 19.10
C GLN A 32 -23.68 14.39 18.91
N LYS A 33 -24.69 14.50 19.77
CA LYS A 33 -25.66 15.60 19.71
C LYS A 33 -25.00 16.96 19.98
N THR A 34 -24.03 17.00 20.88
CA THR A 34 -23.32 18.24 21.22
C THR A 34 -22.26 18.62 20.19
N VAL A 35 -21.61 17.67 19.52
CA VAL A 35 -20.57 17.93 18.51
C VAL A 35 -21.13 18.04 17.08
N GLY A 36 -22.22 17.33 16.79
CA GLY A 36 -22.82 17.24 15.46
C GLY A 36 -23.14 18.60 14.84
N GLY A 37 -22.95 18.69 13.52
CA GLY A 37 -23.21 19.92 12.76
C GLY A 37 -22.20 21.05 12.95
N ALA A 38 -21.16 20.87 13.78
CA ALA A 38 -20.10 21.87 13.94
C ALA A 38 -19.22 21.96 12.69
N ASP A 39 -18.97 23.18 12.23
CA ASP A 39 -17.98 23.46 11.19
C ASP A 39 -16.55 23.42 11.75
N GLU A 40 -15.54 23.53 10.88
CA GLU A 40 -14.13 23.44 11.31
C GLU A 40 -13.70 24.56 12.28
N LYS A 41 -14.31 25.75 12.20
CA LYS A 41 -13.99 26.86 13.12
C LYS A 41 -14.55 26.56 14.51
N GLU A 42 -15.78 26.08 14.58
CA GLU A 42 -16.40 25.65 15.82
C GLU A 42 -15.69 24.42 16.41
N ARG A 43 -15.34 23.42 15.58
CA ARG A 43 -14.57 22.25 16.02
C ARG A 43 -13.23 22.64 16.64
N ALA A 44 -12.55 23.67 16.11
CA ALA A 44 -11.33 24.21 16.72
C ALA A 44 -11.57 24.83 18.11
N ILE A 45 -12.72 25.46 18.34
CA ILE A 45 -13.10 25.97 19.67
C ILE A 45 -13.42 24.81 20.62
N LEU A 46 -14.22 23.85 20.16
CA LEU A 46 -14.61 22.68 20.95
C LEU A 46 -13.42 21.78 21.30
N ALA A 47 -12.40 21.71 20.43
CA ALA A 47 -11.19 20.93 20.63
C ALA A 47 -10.42 21.28 21.93
N LYS A 48 -10.67 22.45 22.54
CA LYS A 48 -10.13 22.79 23.87
C LYS A 48 -10.54 21.79 24.96
N VAL A 49 -11.62 21.03 24.76
CA VAL A 49 -11.98 19.95 25.68
C VAL A 49 -10.93 18.84 25.72
N LEU A 50 -10.14 18.66 24.65
CA LEU A 50 -9.12 17.61 24.57
C LEU A 50 -7.99 17.78 25.60
N GLU A 51 -7.71 19.01 26.06
CA GLU A 51 -6.67 19.30 27.06
C GLU A 51 -6.92 18.61 28.41
N ARG A 52 -8.19 18.32 28.73
CA ARG A 52 -8.61 17.64 29.96
C ARG A 52 -9.21 16.25 29.71
N THR A 53 -9.25 15.81 28.44
CA THR A 53 -9.89 14.55 28.07
C THR A 53 -8.94 13.39 28.36
N GLU A 54 -9.25 12.61 29.39
CA GLU A 54 -8.56 11.34 29.65
C GLU A 54 -9.09 10.26 28.70
N LEU A 55 -8.21 9.71 27.86
CA LEU A 55 -8.58 8.68 26.87
C LEU A 55 -8.75 7.30 27.49
N LEU A 56 -8.04 7.04 28.59
CA LEU A 56 -8.09 5.79 29.32
C LEU A 56 -8.65 6.06 30.71
N ASP A 57 -9.38 5.11 31.27
CA ASP A 57 -9.80 5.17 32.66
C ASP A 57 -8.63 4.84 33.61
N SER A 58 -8.90 4.87 34.92
CA SER A 58 -7.91 4.56 35.96
C SER A 58 -7.36 3.13 35.91
N HIS A 59 -8.01 2.22 35.19
CA HIS A 59 -7.59 0.84 34.99
C HIS A 59 -6.94 0.62 33.61
N GLY A 60 -6.75 1.68 32.83
CA GLY A 60 -6.18 1.62 31.48
C GLY A 60 -7.14 1.12 30.40
N ALA A 61 -8.44 1.04 30.67
CA ALA A 61 -9.44 0.71 29.67
C ALA A 61 -9.78 1.95 28.82
N PRO A 62 -10.00 1.79 27.51
CA PRO A 62 -10.32 2.91 26.63
C PRO A 62 -11.71 3.47 26.95
N ARG A 63 -11.80 4.81 27.04
CA ARG A 63 -13.06 5.53 27.18
C ARG A 63 -13.63 5.84 25.79
N PRO A 64 -14.69 5.15 25.32
CA PRO A 64 -15.17 5.26 23.94
C PRO A 64 -15.52 6.70 23.55
N GLY A 65 -16.19 7.44 24.45
CA GLY A 65 -16.55 8.84 24.23
C GLY A 65 -15.32 9.74 24.01
N ALA A 66 -14.25 9.51 24.76
CA ALA A 66 -13.00 10.27 24.63
C ALA A 66 -12.32 10.05 23.27
N PHE A 67 -12.32 8.82 22.76
CA PHE A 67 -11.81 8.51 21.41
C PHE A 67 -12.71 9.07 20.31
N TYR A 68 -14.04 9.05 20.48
CA TYR A 68 -14.96 9.74 19.58
C TYR A 68 -14.63 11.23 19.49
N ILE A 69 -14.45 11.90 20.64
CA ILE A 69 -14.10 13.32 20.71
C ILE A 69 -12.75 13.60 20.04
N LEU A 70 -11.75 12.75 20.25
CA LEU A 70 -10.46 12.86 19.56
C LEU A 70 -10.63 12.84 18.02
N GLY A 71 -11.42 11.90 17.49
CA GLY A 71 -11.68 11.80 16.06
C GLY A 71 -12.55 12.93 15.50
N ALA A 72 -13.50 13.41 16.29
CA ALA A 72 -14.44 14.45 15.87
C ALA A 72 -13.84 15.86 15.96
N LEU A 73 -12.93 16.12 16.89
CA LEU A 73 -12.47 17.49 17.20
C LEU A 73 -10.97 17.72 17.02
N GLY A 74 -10.14 16.69 17.20
CA GLY A 74 -8.69 16.82 17.09
C GLY A 74 -8.24 17.24 15.69
N THR A 75 -7.11 17.95 15.59
CA THR A 75 -6.46 18.12 14.29
C THR A 75 -5.92 16.77 13.80
N ALA A 76 -5.77 16.59 12.49
CA ALA A 76 -5.27 15.34 11.93
C ALA A 76 -3.90 14.93 12.53
N GLU A 77 -3.01 15.91 12.73
CA GLU A 77 -1.69 15.70 13.33
C GLU A 77 -1.78 15.34 14.82
N GLN A 78 -2.59 16.09 15.58
CA GLN A 78 -2.80 15.83 17.00
C GLN A 78 -3.41 14.43 17.23
N ALA A 79 -4.45 14.09 16.46
CA ALA A 79 -5.10 12.79 16.53
C ALA A 79 -4.12 11.66 16.21
N ALA A 80 -3.32 11.79 15.15
CA ALA A 80 -2.32 10.80 14.77
C ALA A 80 -1.28 10.57 15.87
N TYR A 81 -0.75 11.66 16.44
CA TYR A 81 0.21 11.60 17.53
C TYR A 81 -0.37 10.94 18.78
N ILE A 82 -1.56 11.38 19.21
CA ILE A 82 -2.21 10.86 20.41
C ILE A 82 -2.53 9.37 20.26
N LEU A 83 -3.11 8.96 19.13
CA LEU A 83 -3.38 7.54 18.87
C LEU A 83 -2.10 6.71 18.90
N ARG A 84 -1.02 7.21 18.29
CA ARG A 84 0.29 6.54 18.29
C ARG A 84 0.83 6.30 19.69
N CYS A 85 0.68 7.26 20.59
CA CYS A 85 1.14 7.17 21.97
C CYS A 85 0.22 6.29 22.83
N THR A 86 -1.09 6.36 22.62
CA THR A 86 -2.06 5.69 23.50
C THR A 86 -2.34 4.24 23.08
N LEU A 87 -2.58 4.00 21.79
CA LEU A 87 -3.09 2.70 21.33
C LEU A 87 -2.01 1.63 21.19
N TRP A 88 -0.73 2.02 21.09
CA TRP A 88 0.37 1.07 20.86
C TRP A 88 0.51 -0.01 21.94
N HIS A 89 0.05 0.26 23.16
CA HIS A 89 0.17 -0.64 24.31
C HIS A 89 -1.12 -1.40 24.64
N LEU A 90 -2.20 -1.18 23.90
CA LEU A 90 -3.48 -1.78 24.21
C LEU A 90 -3.58 -3.22 23.67
N GLU A 91 -4.22 -4.07 24.46
CA GLU A 91 -4.67 -5.39 24.01
C GLU A 91 -5.67 -5.25 22.85
N HIS A 92 -5.73 -6.27 21.99
CA HIS A 92 -6.47 -6.22 20.72
C HIS A 92 -7.94 -5.81 20.86
N GLU A 93 -8.66 -6.30 21.87
CA GLU A 93 -10.08 -5.95 22.09
C GLU A 93 -10.27 -4.47 22.48
N LYS A 94 -9.40 -3.97 23.37
CA LYS A 94 -9.38 -2.56 23.79
C LYS A 94 -8.98 -1.65 22.63
N PHE A 95 -7.97 -2.07 21.87
CA PHE A 95 -7.55 -1.39 20.64
C PHE A 95 -8.71 -1.25 19.65
N SER A 96 -9.43 -2.34 19.36
CA SER A 96 -10.54 -2.34 18.42
C SER A 96 -11.69 -1.42 18.86
N THR A 97 -12.03 -1.44 20.16
CA THR A 97 -13.07 -0.59 20.74
C THR A 97 -12.72 0.89 20.63
N ALA A 98 -11.49 1.26 21.00
CA ALA A 98 -11.01 2.63 20.90
C ALA A 98 -10.99 3.12 19.45
N LEU A 99 -10.48 2.29 18.54
CA LEU A 99 -10.34 2.62 17.12
C LEU A 99 -11.71 2.77 16.44
N SER A 100 -12.69 1.93 16.79
CA SER A 100 -14.07 2.05 16.28
C SER A 100 -14.73 3.36 16.72
N SER A 101 -14.55 3.74 17.98
CA SER A 101 -15.10 4.99 18.53
C SER A 101 -14.46 6.22 17.87
N PHE A 102 -13.14 6.20 17.71
CA PHE A 102 -12.40 7.21 16.96
C PHE A 102 -12.88 7.33 15.51
N THR A 103 -13.05 6.20 14.83
CA THR A 103 -13.55 6.15 13.44
C THR A 103 -14.92 6.79 13.32
N THR A 104 -15.79 6.59 14.31
CA THR A 104 -17.11 7.22 14.35
C THR A 104 -17.02 8.75 14.39
N GLY A 105 -16.12 9.30 15.19
CA GLY A 105 -15.87 10.75 15.21
C GLY A 105 -15.23 11.27 13.92
N ALA A 106 -14.25 10.54 13.39
CA ALA A 106 -13.55 10.87 12.15
C ALA A 106 -14.50 10.93 10.93
N ARG A 107 -15.58 10.14 10.94
CA ARG A 107 -16.62 10.14 9.89
C ARG A 107 -17.38 11.46 9.76
N GLU A 108 -17.35 12.31 10.78
CA GLU A 108 -17.97 13.64 10.73
C GLU A 108 -17.02 14.72 10.18
N ARG A 109 -15.75 14.39 9.95
CA ARG A 109 -14.72 15.33 9.50
C ARG A 109 -14.78 15.54 7.98
N PRO A 110 -14.36 16.72 7.47
CA PRO A 110 -14.27 16.95 6.04
C PRO A 110 -13.17 16.09 5.38
N ASP A 111 -13.24 15.95 4.06
CA ASP A 111 -12.32 15.09 3.29
C ASP A 111 -10.86 15.50 3.44
N GLU A 112 -10.58 16.80 3.51
CA GLU A 112 -9.22 17.34 3.73
C GLU A 112 -8.61 16.83 5.04
N TRP A 113 -9.41 16.73 6.09
CA TRP A 113 -8.95 16.21 7.38
C TRP A 113 -8.69 14.70 7.29
N VAL A 114 -9.58 13.94 6.64
CA VAL A 114 -9.44 12.48 6.50
C VAL A 114 -8.19 12.13 5.70
N LEU A 115 -7.95 12.85 4.59
CA LEU A 115 -6.74 12.71 3.79
C LEU A 115 -5.49 13.15 4.57
N GLY A 116 -5.54 14.29 5.28
CA GLY A 116 -4.45 14.77 6.11
C GLY A 116 -4.05 13.78 7.20
N PHE A 117 -5.03 13.16 7.86
CA PHE A 117 -4.79 12.13 8.86
C PHE A 117 -4.18 10.89 8.21
N SER A 118 -4.76 10.39 7.11
CA SER A 118 -4.27 9.20 6.41
C SER A 118 -2.88 9.36 5.78
N ASN A 119 -2.47 10.59 5.48
CA ASN A 119 -1.14 10.92 4.96
C ASN A 119 -0.06 10.96 6.05
N ASN A 120 -0.45 10.93 7.32
CA ASN A 120 0.47 11.09 8.43
C ASN A 120 1.26 9.78 8.67
N PRO A 121 2.60 9.81 8.73
CA PRO A 121 3.41 8.62 9.00
C PRO A 121 3.09 7.89 10.32
N LEU A 122 2.51 8.59 11.30
CA LEU A 122 2.13 7.98 12.57
C LEU A 122 0.87 7.10 12.47
N THR A 123 0.15 7.14 11.34
CA THR A 123 -1.13 6.43 11.18
C THR A 123 -1.04 5.14 10.37
N ILE A 124 0.17 4.66 10.08
CA ILE A 124 0.40 3.42 9.32
C ILE A 124 -0.40 2.25 9.92
N ASN A 125 -0.44 2.12 11.26
CA ASN A 125 -1.16 1.03 11.94
C ASN A 125 -2.68 1.26 12.10
N TYR A 126 -3.23 2.34 11.55
CA TYR A 126 -4.64 2.71 11.68
C TYR A 126 -5.36 2.74 10.33
N TRP A 127 -4.80 2.07 9.32
CA TRP A 127 -5.37 2.01 7.99
C TRP A 127 -6.82 1.49 8.00
N ASP A 128 -7.10 0.43 8.76
CA ASP A 128 -8.44 -0.17 8.87
C ASP A 128 -9.50 0.79 9.44
N ALA A 129 -9.09 1.82 10.19
CA ALA A 129 -10.00 2.84 10.72
C ALA A 129 -10.45 3.83 9.64
N ILE A 130 -9.53 4.25 8.79
CA ILE A 130 -9.75 5.37 7.86
C ILE A 130 -10.19 4.88 6.48
N ARG A 131 -9.73 3.70 6.07
CA ARG A 131 -10.06 3.12 4.77
C ARG A 131 -11.56 3.02 4.50
N PRO A 132 -12.43 2.60 5.45
CA PRO A 132 -13.88 2.62 5.21
C PRO A 132 -14.41 4.01 4.87
N ILE A 133 -13.90 5.06 5.53
CA ILE A 133 -14.28 6.46 5.28
C ILE A 133 -13.84 6.88 3.87
N LEU A 134 -12.59 6.59 3.51
CA LEU A 134 -12.06 6.88 2.17
C LEU A 134 -12.92 6.21 1.09
N ARG A 135 -13.26 4.92 1.29
CA ARG A 135 -14.07 4.16 0.34
C ARG A 135 -15.48 4.72 0.19
N GLU A 136 -16.17 4.96 1.30
CA GLU A 136 -17.55 5.47 1.29
C GLU A 136 -17.67 6.84 0.60
N ARG A 137 -16.61 7.64 0.67
CA ARG A 137 -16.55 8.96 0.07
C ARG A 137 -15.90 8.98 -1.32
N GLY A 138 -15.43 7.84 -1.83
CA GLY A 138 -14.74 7.76 -3.11
C GLY A 138 -13.40 8.50 -3.14
N LEU A 139 -12.74 8.66 -1.99
CA LEU A 139 -11.47 9.35 -1.86
C LEU A 139 -10.30 8.40 -2.15
N LYS A 140 -9.43 8.78 -3.09
CA LYS A 140 -8.19 8.05 -3.38
C LYS A 140 -7.04 8.61 -2.55
N ASN A 141 -6.30 7.75 -1.86
CA ASN A 141 -5.06 8.13 -1.17
C ASN A 141 -3.90 7.22 -1.58
N THR A 142 -2.95 7.79 -2.32
CA THR A 142 -1.72 7.10 -2.76
C THR A 142 -0.48 7.60 -2.04
N SER A 143 -0.63 8.26 -0.89
CA SER A 143 0.51 8.64 -0.06
C SER A 143 1.27 7.40 0.41
N VAL A 144 2.58 7.57 0.62
CA VAL A 144 3.46 6.51 1.15
C VAL A 144 2.88 5.95 2.45
N SER A 145 2.41 6.80 3.36
CA SER A 145 1.86 6.38 4.66
C SER A 145 0.59 5.55 4.52
N ALA A 146 -0.34 5.94 3.65
CA ALA A 146 -1.57 5.19 3.41
C ALA A 146 -1.29 3.82 2.78
N LEU A 147 -0.41 3.77 1.78
CA LEU A 147 -0.05 2.54 1.10
C LEU A 147 0.81 1.61 1.97
N LEU A 148 1.68 2.16 2.82
CA LEU A 148 2.35 1.39 3.87
C LEU A 148 1.35 0.79 4.84
N GLY A 149 0.36 1.56 5.29
CA GLY A 149 -0.70 1.07 6.17
C GLY A 149 -1.49 -0.07 5.52
N PHE A 150 -1.90 0.09 4.27
CA PHE A 150 -2.53 -0.98 3.49
C PHE A 150 -1.66 -2.24 3.43
N ARG A 151 -0.38 -2.09 3.07
CA ARG A 151 0.56 -3.21 2.99
C ARG A 151 0.70 -3.94 4.32
N GLU A 152 0.81 -3.21 5.43
CA GLU A 152 0.93 -3.79 6.77
C GLU A 152 -0.38 -4.43 7.28
N SER A 153 -1.54 -4.03 6.74
CA SER A 153 -2.83 -4.68 6.99
C SER A 153 -3.03 -5.99 6.22
N ILE A 154 -2.21 -6.29 5.20
CA ILE A 154 -2.28 -7.58 4.50
C ILE A 154 -1.83 -8.69 5.46
N PRO A 155 -2.62 -9.76 5.65
CA PRO A 155 -2.23 -10.87 6.52
C PRO A 155 -0.90 -11.50 6.11
N VAL A 156 -0.16 -11.97 7.12
CA VAL A 156 1.17 -12.53 6.93
C VAL A 156 1.09 -13.88 6.22
N VAL A 157 1.86 -14.01 5.14
CA VAL A 157 2.14 -15.30 4.51
C VAL A 157 3.65 -15.56 4.50
N THR A 158 4.04 -16.65 5.15
CA THR A 158 5.39 -17.20 5.13
C THR A 158 5.33 -18.59 4.49
N GLY A 159 5.97 -18.76 3.34
CA GLY A 159 6.01 -20.03 2.61
C GLY A 159 4.62 -20.61 2.32
N GLU A 160 4.46 -21.93 2.57
CA GLU A 160 3.25 -22.70 2.26
C GLU A 160 2.31 -22.88 3.46
N SER A 161 2.36 -22.00 4.47
CA SER A 161 1.49 -22.13 5.64
C SER A 161 0.01 -21.97 5.28
N SER A 162 -0.78 -23.02 5.47
CA SER A 162 -2.20 -23.07 5.06
C SER A 162 -3.08 -22.02 5.74
N ARG A 163 -2.76 -21.67 7.00
CA ARG A 163 -3.49 -20.63 7.74
C ARG A 163 -3.24 -19.24 7.17
N GLY A 164 -1.99 -18.84 6.97
CA GLY A 164 -1.64 -17.53 6.42
C GLY A 164 -2.19 -17.34 5.01
N GLN A 165 -2.15 -18.39 4.19
CA GLN A 165 -2.78 -18.36 2.86
C GLN A 165 -4.29 -18.14 2.93
N LYS A 166 -4.99 -18.85 3.83
CA LYS A 166 -6.43 -18.68 4.02
C LYS A 166 -6.78 -17.25 4.45
N ASP A 167 -6.03 -16.70 5.40
CA ASP A 167 -6.28 -15.36 5.94
C ASP A 167 -6.08 -14.28 4.85
N VAL A 168 -5.05 -14.41 4.01
CA VAL A 168 -4.83 -13.51 2.84
C VAL A 168 -5.97 -13.59 1.83
N LEU A 169 -6.40 -14.81 1.47
CA LEU A 169 -7.49 -14.98 0.51
C LEU A 169 -8.81 -14.44 1.06
N GLU A 170 -9.08 -14.63 2.35
CA GLU A 170 -10.26 -14.07 3.01
C GLU A 170 -10.20 -12.53 3.07
N PHE A 171 -9.02 -11.95 3.32
CA PHE A 171 -8.82 -10.51 3.30
C PHE A 171 -9.17 -9.89 1.95
N PHE A 172 -8.66 -10.44 0.84
CA PHE A 172 -8.96 -9.94 -0.50
C PHE A 172 -10.35 -10.33 -1.00
N ALA A 173 -10.91 -11.45 -0.57
CA ALA A 173 -12.29 -11.81 -0.89
C ALA A 173 -13.30 -10.83 -0.25
N ARG A 174 -13.00 -10.31 0.95
CA ARG A 174 -13.81 -9.28 1.62
C ARG A 174 -13.62 -7.88 1.03
N ASN A 175 -12.51 -7.65 0.32
CA ASN A 175 -12.12 -6.35 -0.22
C ASN A 175 -11.58 -6.49 -1.66
N PRO A 176 -12.39 -6.95 -2.62
CA PRO A 176 -11.93 -7.23 -3.99
C PRO A 176 -11.37 -5.99 -4.70
N GLU A 177 -11.87 -4.80 -4.38
CA GLU A 177 -11.44 -3.52 -4.94
C GLU A 177 -9.95 -3.24 -4.71
N LEU A 178 -9.36 -3.79 -3.65
CA LEU A 178 -7.92 -3.66 -3.36
C LEU A 178 -7.06 -4.29 -4.45
N LEU A 179 -7.52 -5.40 -5.05
CA LEU A 179 -6.82 -6.04 -6.16
C LEU A 179 -7.13 -5.40 -7.51
N GLU A 180 -8.10 -4.51 -7.59
CA GLU A 180 -8.40 -3.75 -8.82
C GLU A 180 -7.55 -2.48 -8.89
N HIS A 181 -7.36 -1.82 -7.74
CA HIS A 181 -6.75 -0.50 -7.64
C HIS A 181 -5.52 -0.45 -6.71
N ASP A 182 -5.71 -0.55 -5.39
CA ASP A 182 -4.71 -0.20 -4.37
C ASP A 182 -3.44 -1.06 -4.41
N PHE A 183 -3.57 -2.36 -4.66
CA PHE A 183 -2.43 -3.29 -4.73
C PHE A 183 -1.39 -2.85 -5.75
N TRP A 184 -1.84 -2.27 -6.86
CA TRP A 184 -0.96 -1.90 -7.96
C TRP A 184 -0.19 -0.63 -7.67
N GLU A 185 -0.71 0.26 -6.83
CA GLU A 185 0.00 1.47 -6.39
C GLU A 185 1.32 1.11 -5.66
N LEU A 186 1.42 -0.09 -5.08
CA LEU A 186 2.65 -0.60 -4.48
C LEU A 186 3.81 -0.74 -5.49
N PHE A 187 3.52 -0.90 -6.78
CA PHE A 187 4.54 -0.95 -7.86
C PHE A 187 4.94 0.43 -8.39
N TRP A 188 4.22 1.48 -7.99
CA TRP A 188 4.38 2.84 -8.48
C TRP A 188 5.05 3.79 -7.48
N VAL A 189 5.26 3.34 -6.24
CA VAL A 189 5.89 4.14 -5.18
C VAL A 189 7.16 3.45 -4.67
N ASP A 190 8.27 4.19 -4.70
CA ASP A 190 9.59 3.71 -4.30
C ASP A 190 9.60 3.23 -2.84
N GLY A 191 10.21 2.07 -2.58
CA GLY A 191 10.36 1.51 -1.24
C GLY A 191 9.09 0.91 -0.62
N LEU A 192 8.00 0.69 -1.36
CA LEU A 192 6.82 0.02 -0.80
C LEU A 192 6.87 -1.51 -0.85
N LEU A 193 7.60 -2.10 -1.78
CA LEU A 193 7.77 -3.55 -1.88
C LEU A 193 9.18 -3.95 -1.42
N TYR A 194 9.25 -5.01 -0.61
CA TYR A 194 10.51 -5.60 -0.14
C TYR A 194 10.46 -7.14 -0.26
N GLU A 195 11.60 -7.82 -0.30
CA GLU A 195 11.62 -9.30 -0.38
C GLU A 195 10.96 -9.90 0.86
N THR A 196 11.43 -9.44 2.01
CA THR A 196 10.87 -9.72 3.34
C THR A 196 10.62 -8.41 4.06
N TYR A 197 9.54 -8.35 4.82
CA TYR A 197 9.26 -7.22 5.70
C TYR A 197 9.81 -7.52 7.11
N GLY A 198 10.34 -6.50 7.79
CA GLY A 198 10.96 -6.63 9.11
C GLY A 198 10.08 -7.35 10.14
N HIS A 199 10.70 -7.92 11.18
CA HIS A 199 10.04 -8.68 12.26
C HIS A 199 9.28 -9.95 11.83
N GLY A 200 9.73 -10.66 10.78
CA GLY A 200 9.15 -11.96 10.41
C GLY A 200 7.72 -11.90 9.87
N ARG A 201 7.32 -10.75 9.29
CA ARG A 201 5.95 -10.43 8.90
C ARG A 201 5.53 -10.89 7.49
N GLY A 202 6.36 -11.63 6.77
CA GLY A 202 5.94 -12.26 5.51
C GLY A 202 6.90 -12.08 4.35
N ASP A 203 6.56 -12.74 3.25
CA ASP A 203 7.33 -12.83 2.02
C ASP A 203 6.48 -12.32 0.84
N THR A 204 6.92 -11.24 0.19
CA THR A 204 6.18 -10.65 -0.95
C THR A 204 6.11 -11.61 -2.12
N VAL A 205 7.14 -12.42 -2.35
CA VAL A 205 7.13 -13.44 -3.41
C VAL A 205 6.07 -14.49 -3.07
N ALA A 206 5.99 -14.93 -1.82
CA ALA A 206 4.96 -15.89 -1.39
C ALA A 206 3.54 -15.31 -1.54
N LEU A 207 3.32 -14.06 -1.10
CA LEU A 207 2.06 -13.34 -1.28
C LEU A 207 1.66 -13.27 -2.74
N VAL A 208 2.56 -12.78 -3.59
CA VAL A 208 2.28 -12.65 -5.02
C VAL A 208 2.03 -14.01 -5.65
N ARG A 209 2.80 -15.06 -5.33
CA ARG A 209 2.57 -16.44 -5.84
C ARG A 209 1.19 -16.96 -5.46
N LEU A 210 0.77 -16.75 -4.22
CA LEU A 210 -0.58 -17.09 -3.77
C LEU A 210 -1.61 -16.36 -4.62
N LEU A 211 -1.53 -15.03 -4.73
CA LEU A 211 -2.49 -14.24 -5.50
C LEU A 211 -2.51 -14.63 -6.99
N THR A 212 -1.35 -14.92 -7.59
CA THR A 212 -1.29 -15.39 -9.00
C THR A 212 -1.96 -16.73 -9.23
N SER A 213 -1.99 -17.59 -8.22
CA SER A 213 -2.65 -18.91 -8.31
C SER A 213 -4.16 -18.83 -8.12
N HIS A 214 -4.66 -17.76 -7.50
CA HIS A 214 -6.07 -17.62 -7.14
C HIS A 214 -6.85 -16.59 -7.97
N TYR A 215 -6.18 -15.56 -8.52
CA TYR A 215 -6.82 -14.48 -9.25
C TYR A 215 -6.41 -14.48 -10.73
N ALA A 216 -7.39 -14.64 -11.62
CA ALA A 216 -7.17 -14.64 -13.06
C ALA A 216 -6.60 -13.28 -13.53
N GLY A 217 -5.66 -13.33 -14.49
CA GLY A 217 -4.99 -12.13 -15.02
C GLY A 217 -3.98 -11.47 -14.09
N PHE A 218 -3.97 -11.80 -12.79
CA PHE A 218 -3.08 -11.21 -11.80
C PHE A 218 -1.61 -11.46 -12.14
N ARG A 219 -1.28 -12.69 -12.56
CA ARG A 219 0.07 -13.07 -12.99
C ARG A 219 0.60 -12.20 -14.12
N ASP A 220 -0.19 -12.01 -15.17
CA ASP A 220 0.26 -11.22 -16.32
C ASP A 220 0.52 -9.77 -15.90
N ARG A 221 -0.37 -9.17 -15.11
CA ARG A 221 -0.20 -7.80 -14.62
C ARG A 221 1.01 -7.63 -13.70
N VAL A 222 1.30 -8.59 -12.81
CA VAL A 222 2.50 -8.52 -11.96
C VAL A 222 3.77 -8.57 -12.80
N LEU A 223 3.86 -9.47 -13.79
CA LEU A 223 5.04 -9.56 -14.65
C LEU A 223 5.26 -8.25 -15.43
N ASP A 224 4.19 -7.64 -15.92
CA ASP A 224 4.25 -6.35 -16.62
C ASP A 224 4.67 -5.20 -15.68
N GLU A 225 4.10 -5.13 -14.47
CA GLU A 225 4.45 -4.09 -13.50
C GLU A 225 5.88 -4.24 -12.96
N CYS A 226 6.38 -5.46 -12.77
CA CYS A 226 7.78 -5.68 -12.41
C CYS A 226 8.73 -5.10 -13.47
N LEU A 227 8.50 -5.39 -14.76
CA LEU A 227 9.35 -4.88 -15.84
C LEU A 227 9.22 -3.36 -16.00
N ALA A 228 8.01 -2.82 -15.84
CA ALA A 228 7.78 -1.38 -15.84
C ALA A 228 8.53 -0.70 -14.67
N ALA A 229 8.46 -1.26 -13.46
CA ALA A 229 9.09 -0.70 -12.27
C ALA A 229 10.62 -0.69 -12.35
N MET A 230 11.23 -1.70 -12.98
CA MET A 230 12.68 -1.72 -13.22
C MET A 230 13.18 -0.57 -14.11
N ARG A 231 12.29 0.08 -14.86
CA ARG A 231 12.61 1.23 -15.72
C ARG A 231 12.33 2.57 -15.04
N ARG A 232 11.68 2.58 -13.87
CA ARG A 232 11.39 3.79 -13.11
C ARG A 232 12.65 4.24 -12.36
N ASP A 233 12.72 5.53 -12.03
CA ASP A 233 13.80 6.11 -11.23
C ASP A 233 13.59 5.81 -9.73
N PHE A 234 13.68 4.53 -9.38
CA PHE A 234 13.56 4.05 -8.01
C PHE A 234 14.93 3.76 -7.41
N ARG A 235 15.06 4.07 -6.13
CA ARG A 235 16.25 3.70 -5.34
C ARG A 235 16.26 2.20 -5.09
N GLU A 236 15.10 1.63 -4.75
CA GLU A 236 14.97 0.21 -4.40
C GLU A 236 14.33 -0.58 -5.54
N THR A 237 15.16 -1.05 -6.48
CA THR A 237 14.67 -1.82 -7.66
C THR A 237 14.79 -3.33 -7.50
N ARG A 238 15.48 -3.79 -6.44
CA ARG A 238 15.88 -5.19 -6.30
C ARG A 238 14.67 -6.13 -6.25
N ILE A 239 13.64 -5.74 -5.50
CA ILE A 239 12.44 -6.54 -5.31
C ILE A 239 11.75 -6.89 -6.64
N PHE A 240 11.77 -6.01 -7.64
CA PHE A 240 11.03 -6.26 -8.88
C PHE A 240 11.62 -7.41 -9.68
N TRP A 241 12.96 -7.52 -9.79
CA TRP A 241 13.58 -8.63 -10.52
C TRP A 241 13.57 -9.92 -9.69
N VAL A 242 13.56 -9.83 -8.36
CA VAL A 242 13.36 -10.97 -7.47
C VAL A 242 11.94 -11.52 -7.60
N LEU A 243 10.92 -10.67 -7.56
CA LEU A 243 9.52 -11.05 -7.80
C LEU A 243 9.36 -11.67 -9.18
N TYR A 244 9.88 -11.02 -10.22
CA TYR A 244 9.80 -11.52 -11.58
C TYR A 244 10.42 -12.93 -11.69
N ARG A 245 11.61 -13.16 -11.12
CA ARG A 245 12.24 -14.50 -11.10
C ARG A 245 11.49 -15.50 -10.22
N GLY A 246 10.98 -15.07 -9.07
CA GLY A 246 10.25 -15.91 -8.11
C GLY A 246 8.91 -16.42 -8.64
N LEU A 247 8.36 -15.78 -9.67
CA LEU A 247 7.20 -16.26 -10.41
C LEU A 247 7.54 -17.26 -11.51
N GLU A 248 8.82 -17.53 -11.76
CA GLU A 248 9.32 -18.47 -12.77
C GLU A 248 8.62 -18.31 -14.15
N PRO A 249 8.77 -17.17 -14.84
CA PRO A 249 8.07 -16.92 -16.08
C PRO A 249 8.54 -17.87 -17.17
N THR A 250 7.59 -18.48 -17.87
CA THR A 250 7.86 -19.40 -18.96
C THR A 250 8.53 -18.69 -20.14
N THR A 251 9.17 -19.45 -21.02
CA THR A 251 9.73 -18.91 -22.27
C THR A 251 8.68 -18.17 -23.10
N ALA A 252 7.45 -18.68 -23.17
CA ALA A 252 6.36 -18.03 -23.88
C ALA A 252 5.94 -16.71 -23.23
N GLU A 253 5.86 -16.66 -21.90
CA GLU A 253 5.58 -15.42 -21.15
C GLU A 253 6.66 -14.36 -21.38
N ASN A 254 7.93 -14.76 -21.35
CA ASN A 254 9.05 -13.85 -21.62
C ASN A 254 9.05 -13.36 -23.07
N LEU A 255 8.72 -14.22 -24.04
CA LEU A 255 8.62 -13.81 -25.45
C LEU A 255 7.46 -12.83 -25.70
N ARG A 256 6.31 -13.02 -25.03
CA ARG A 256 5.20 -12.03 -25.05
C ARG A 256 5.64 -10.66 -24.53
N ARG A 257 6.60 -10.65 -23.61
CA ARG A 257 7.15 -9.45 -22.94
C ARG A 257 8.51 -9.02 -23.50
N LEU A 258 8.87 -9.49 -24.70
CA LEU A 258 10.16 -9.19 -25.30
C LEU A 258 10.42 -7.66 -25.37
N PRO A 259 9.48 -6.81 -25.85
CA PRO A 259 9.71 -5.36 -25.88
C PRO A 259 10.05 -4.76 -24.51
N GLN A 260 9.34 -5.18 -23.47
CA GLN A 260 9.56 -4.71 -22.10
C GLN A 260 10.92 -5.18 -21.56
N LEU A 261 11.29 -6.45 -21.80
CA LEU A 261 12.60 -6.99 -21.41
C LEU A 261 13.75 -6.28 -22.13
N LEU A 262 13.61 -5.98 -23.42
CA LEU A 262 14.60 -5.21 -24.18
C LEU A 262 14.73 -3.80 -23.61
N ALA A 263 13.63 -3.16 -23.23
CA ALA A 263 13.65 -1.82 -22.66
C ALA A 263 14.31 -1.75 -21.26
N VAL A 264 14.39 -2.87 -20.51
CA VAL A 264 15.17 -2.94 -19.25
C VAL A 264 16.68 -2.84 -19.51
N LEU A 265 17.16 -3.09 -20.73
CA LEU A 265 18.58 -2.92 -21.08
C LEU A 265 19.07 -1.47 -20.99
N GLU A 266 18.14 -0.51 -21.00
CA GLU A 266 18.41 0.93 -20.84
C GLU A 266 18.47 1.35 -19.36
N ALA A 267 18.21 0.44 -18.42
CA ALA A 267 18.17 0.77 -17.00
C ALA A 267 19.52 1.33 -16.49
N PRO A 268 19.51 2.30 -15.56
CA PRO A 268 20.75 2.86 -15.03
C PRO A 268 21.58 1.82 -14.27
N GLN A 269 20.92 0.87 -13.61
CA GLN A 269 21.54 -0.08 -12.71
C GLN A 269 22.02 -1.35 -13.45
N SER A 270 23.32 -1.64 -13.37
CA SER A 270 23.96 -2.82 -13.97
C SER A 270 23.33 -4.16 -13.56
N ALA A 271 22.75 -4.25 -12.36
CA ALA A 271 22.07 -5.46 -11.88
C ALA A 271 20.81 -5.78 -12.69
N LEU A 272 20.02 -4.76 -13.04
CA LEU A 272 18.80 -4.90 -13.84
C LEU A 272 19.11 -5.32 -15.28
N ILE A 273 20.16 -4.72 -15.86
CA ILE A 273 20.65 -5.12 -17.19
C ILE A 273 21.12 -6.58 -17.17
N SER A 274 21.91 -6.96 -16.16
CA SER A 274 22.37 -8.35 -16.02
C SER A 274 21.20 -9.32 -15.91
N PHE A 275 20.17 -8.96 -15.14
CA PHE A 275 18.93 -9.72 -15.04
C PHE A 275 18.25 -9.88 -16.40
N ALA A 276 18.03 -8.78 -17.13
CA ALA A 276 17.36 -8.80 -18.43
C ALA A 276 18.13 -9.65 -19.45
N LEU A 277 19.46 -9.53 -19.50
CA LEU A 277 20.31 -10.32 -20.39
C LEU A 277 20.26 -11.81 -20.08
N ASP A 278 20.26 -12.20 -18.80
CA ASP A 278 20.12 -13.60 -18.42
C ASP A 278 18.75 -14.16 -18.87
N THR A 279 17.67 -13.40 -18.66
CA THR A 279 16.31 -13.78 -19.08
C THR A 279 16.19 -13.88 -20.61
N LEU A 280 16.71 -12.89 -21.35
CA LEU A 280 16.75 -12.89 -22.81
C LEU A 280 17.58 -14.05 -23.35
N ALA A 281 18.71 -14.39 -22.72
CA ALA A 281 19.54 -15.53 -23.12
C ALA A 281 18.80 -16.88 -23.08
N GLY A 282 17.78 -17.00 -22.22
CA GLY A 282 16.92 -18.18 -22.11
C GLY A 282 15.85 -18.26 -23.19
N THR A 283 15.43 -17.13 -23.76
CA THR A 283 14.39 -17.08 -24.79
C THR A 283 14.91 -17.23 -26.21
N VAL A 284 16.20 -16.93 -26.46
CA VAL A 284 16.83 -17.03 -27.78
C VAL A 284 16.49 -18.32 -28.56
N PRO A 285 16.53 -19.54 -27.97
CA PRO A 285 16.23 -20.76 -28.73
C PRO A 285 14.81 -20.84 -29.30
N ALA A 286 13.88 -20.05 -28.79
CA ALA A 286 12.47 -20.02 -29.19
C ALA A 286 12.11 -18.75 -29.99
N MET A 287 13.06 -17.84 -30.24
CA MET A 287 12.81 -16.61 -30.99
C MET A 287 12.63 -16.89 -32.49
N ASN A 288 11.77 -16.10 -33.13
CA ASN A 288 11.74 -15.98 -34.59
C ASN A 288 12.81 -14.98 -35.08
N THR A 289 12.93 -14.82 -36.41
CA THR A 289 13.93 -13.94 -37.04
C THR A 289 13.77 -12.47 -36.65
N GLU A 290 12.53 -11.98 -36.55
CA GLU A 290 12.23 -10.59 -36.21
C GLU A 290 12.58 -10.30 -34.75
N GLN A 291 12.18 -11.17 -33.82
CA GLN A 291 12.51 -11.09 -32.40
C GLN A 291 14.03 -11.11 -32.16
N ALA A 292 14.74 -11.96 -32.90
CA ALA A 292 16.20 -12.01 -32.85
C ALA A 292 16.84 -10.72 -33.37
N ALA A 293 16.28 -10.10 -34.42
CA ALA A 293 16.73 -8.82 -34.94
C ALA A 293 16.50 -7.69 -33.92
N SER A 294 15.30 -7.60 -33.31
CA SER A 294 15.02 -6.59 -32.28
C SER A 294 15.98 -6.67 -31.09
N LEU A 295 16.39 -7.88 -30.68
CA LEU A 295 17.40 -8.06 -29.64
C LEU A 295 18.79 -7.56 -30.06
N VAL A 296 19.17 -7.76 -31.33
CA VAL A 296 20.41 -7.20 -31.87
C VAL A 296 20.34 -5.67 -31.89
N ASP A 297 19.24 -5.09 -32.31
CA ASP A 297 19.06 -3.63 -32.36
C ASP A 297 19.13 -3.00 -30.96
N ALA A 298 18.44 -3.60 -29.99
CA ALA A 298 18.48 -3.16 -28.59
C ALA A 298 19.86 -3.30 -27.91
N SER A 299 20.79 -4.05 -28.52
CA SER A 299 22.14 -4.26 -27.98
C SER A 299 22.94 -2.96 -27.88
N HIS A 300 22.61 -1.95 -28.68
CA HIS A 300 23.25 -0.63 -28.61
C HIS A 300 23.17 -0.04 -27.20
N ALA A 301 22.07 -0.23 -26.46
CA ALA A 301 21.91 0.26 -25.09
C ALA A 301 22.98 -0.26 -24.11
N VAL A 302 23.60 -1.41 -24.43
CA VAL A 302 24.54 -2.11 -23.55
C VAL A 302 25.98 -2.01 -24.05
N LEU A 303 26.20 -2.01 -25.37
CA LEU A 303 27.55 -2.15 -25.95
C LEU A 303 28.50 -0.97 -25.69
N TYR A 304 27.98 0.21 -25.32
CA TYR A 304 28.79 1.39 -24.98
C TYR A 304 29.03 1.56 -23.47
N ARG A 305 28.52 0.64 -22.66
CA ARG A 305 28.70 0.67 -21.21
C ARG A 305 30.13 0.27 -20.81
N THR A 306 30.60 0.74 -19.66
CA THR A 306 31.97 0.48 -19.18
C THR A 306 32.07 -0.79 -18.32
N GLU A 307 30.92 -1.32 -17.85
CA GLU A 307 30.88 -2.45 -16.94
C GLU A 307 31.19 -3.78 -17.66
N LYS A 308 32.42 -4.27 -17.48
CA LYS A 308 32.94 -5.52 -18.08
C LYS A 308 32.02 -6.74 -17.92
N LYS A 309 31.35 -6.89 -16.77
CA LYS A 309 30.44 -8.02 -16.50
C LYS A 309 29.21 -7.96 -17.41
N VAL A 310 28.64 -6.78 -17.58
CA VAL A 310 27.47 -6.51 -18.43
C VAL A 310 27.83 -6.73 -19.91
N LEU A 311 28.95 -6.15 -20.39
CA LEU A 311 29.41 -6.36 -21.77
C LEU A 311 29.64 -7.84 -22.09
N ARG A 312 30.25 -8.60 -21.18
CA ARG A 312 30.43 -10.06 -21.35
C ARG A 312 29.09 -10.80 -21.41
N ALA A 313 28.09 -10.40 -20.62
CA ALA A 313 26.76 -10.97 -20.71
C ALA A 313 26.13 -10.68 -22.08
N GLN A 314 26.24 -9.44 -22.57
CA GLN A 314 25.74 -9.06 -23.89
C GLN A 314 26.36 -9.88 -25.02
N LEU A 315 27.68 -10.03 -25.03
CA LEU A 315 28.38 -10.81 -26.05
C LEU A 315 27.98 -12.30 -26.01
N ARG A 316 27.70 -12.86 -24.82
CA ARG A 316 27.18 -14.24 -24.71
C ARG A 316 25.78 -14.35 -25.33
N VAL A 317 24.90 -13.38 -25.10
CA VAL A 317 23.56 -13.35 -25.71
C VAL A 317 23.67 -13.26 -27.23
N LEU A 318 24.45 -12.31 -27.75
CA LEU A 318 24.66 -12.15 -29.20
C LEU A 318 25.24 -13.41 -29.85
N ARG A 319 26.18 -14.08 -29.19
CA ARG A 319 26.70 -15.38 -29.67
C ARG A 319 25.61 -16.44 -29.77
N LYS A 320 24.68 -16.50 -28.82
CA LYS A 320 23.52 -17.41 -28.89
C LYS A 320 22.61 -17.04 -30.07
N VAL A 321 22.34 -15.74 -30.27
CA VAL A 321 21.51 -15.26 -31.39
C VAL A 321 22.11 -15.66 -32.74
N VAL A 322 23.42 -15.45 -32.95
CA VAL A 322 24.11 -15.85 -34.19
C VAL A 322 24.01 -17.36 -34.44
N LYS A 323 24.15 -18.18 -33.39
CA LYS A 323 23.99 -19.64 -33.53
C LYS A 323 22.56 -20.02 -33.90
N HIS A 324 21.58 -19.37 -33.28
CA HIS A 324 20.16 -19.63 -33.51
C HIS A 324 19.71 -19.22 -34.92
N THR A 325 20.06 -18.01 -35.37
CA THR A 325 19.68 -17.52 -36.71
C THR A 325 20.31 -18.34 -37.83
N ARG A 326 21.52 -18.88 -37.64
CA ARG A 326 22.10 -19.86 -38.56
C ARG A 326 21.25 -21.13 -38.66
N ASN A 327 20.76 -21.64 -37.54
CA ASN A 327 19.89 -22.82 -37.53
C ASN A 327 18.54 -22.54 -38.21
N LEU A 328 17.99 -21.34 -38.07
CA LEU A 328 16.75 -20.93 -38.74
C LEU A 328 16.92 -20.82 -40.27
N ARG A 329 18.09 -20.39 -40.76
CA ARG A 329 18.38 -20.28 -42.20
C ARG A 329 18.64 -21.63 -42.89
N ASN A 330 18.97 -22.67 -42.11
CA ASN A 330 19.31 -24.00 -42.62
C ASN A 330 18.13 -24.99 -42.58
N ARG A 331 16.91 -24.52 -42.27
CA ARG A 331 15.66 -25.30 -42.26
C ARG A 331 14.76 -24.81 -43.37
#